data_AF-A0A369KTU2-F1
#
_entry.id   AF-A0A369KTU2-F1
#
_cell.length_a   1.000
_cell.length_b   1.000
_cell.length_c   1.000
_cell.angle_alpha   90.00
_cell.angle_beta   90.00
_cell.angle_gamma   90.00
#
_symmetry.space_group_name_H-M   'P 1'
#
loop_
_entity.id
_entity.type
_entity.pdbx_description
1 polymer ?
#
loop_
_entity_poly.entity_id
_entity_poly.type
_entity_poly.pdbx_seq_one_letter_code
_entity_poly.pdbx_strand_id
1 'polypeptide(L)'
;MNQKKLTLAEIKARLKVVCICKGIKQSRICEAIENGAQTVEQVNQKTGSGRGGCNATRCGPVIKKLLENKGKPLENPHNTTIEDDEDDNF
;
A
#
# COMPACT_ATOMS: atom_id res chain seq x y z
N MET A 1 25.78 -15.65 6.94
CA MET A 1 24.65 -14.70 7.06
C MET A 1 24.07 -14.50 5.67
N ASN A 2 22.80 -14.85 5.47
CA ASN A 2 22.19 -14.83 4.13
C ASN A 2 21.79 -13.39 3.79
N GLN A 3 22.57 -12.70 2.97
CA GLN A 3 22.23 -11.34 2.52
C GLN A 3 21.15 -11.43 1.44
N LYS A 4 19.88 -11.36 1.85
CA LYS A 4 18.78 -11.15 0.91
C LYS A 4 18.89 -9.73 0.36
N LYS A 5 19.28 -9.60 -0.90
CA LYS A 5 19.34 -8.30 -1.60
C LYS A 5 17.92 -7.81 -1.85
N LEU A 6 17.56 -6.68 -1.25
CA LEU A 6 16.27 -6.03 -1.51
C LEU A 6 16.34 -5.23 -2.82
N THR A 7 15.23 -5.22 -3.54
CA THR A 7 14.99 -4.34 -4.68
C THR A 7 14.75 -2.90 -4.23
N LEU A 8 14.96 -1.94 -5.14
CA LEU A 8 14.66 -0.54 -4.87
C LEU A 8 13.18 -0.32 -4.48
N ALA A 9 12.26 -1.09 -5.08
CA ALA A 9 10.84 -1.02 -4.77
C ALA A 9 10.51 -1.45 -3.33
N GLU A 10 11.12 -2.54 -2.85
CA GLU A 10 10.94 -3.01 -1.47
C GLU A 10 11.55 -2.03 -0.46
N ILE A 11 12.69 -1.40 -0.79
CA ILE A 11 13.28 -0.33 0.02
C ILE A 11 12.32 0.86 0.11
N LYS A 12 11.78 1.33 -1.02
CA LYS A 12 10.76 2.40 -1.06
C LYS A 12 9.53 2.03 -0.22
N ALA A 13 9.08 0.77 -0.26
CA ALA A 13 7.92 0.30 0.51
C ALA A 13 8.13 0.34 2.04
N ARG A 14 9.39 0.28 2.51
CA ARG A 14 9.75 0.44 3.93
C ARG A 14 9.76 1.89 4.41
N LEU A 15 9.65 2.85 3.49
CA LEU A 15 9.58 4.28 3.78
C LEU A 15 8.17 4.84 3.59
N LYS A 16 7.44 4.35 2.58
CA LYS A 16 6.10 4.84 2.23
C LYS A 16 5.03 4.41 3.24
N VAL A 17 4.33 5.39 3.79
CA VAL A 17 3.16 5.17 4.66
C VAL A 17 1.90 5.02 3.81
N VAL A 18 1.13 3.96 4.06
CA VAL A 18 -0.17 3.71 3.43
C VAL A 18 -1.32 4.06 4.38
N CYS A 19 -1.27 3.61 5.63
CA CYS A 19 -2.26 4.01 6.64
C CYS A 19 -1.79 5.26 7.37
N ILE A 20 -2.18 6.43 6.86
CA ILE A 20 -1.71 7.73 7.36
C ILE A 20 -2.08 7.92 8.85
N CYS A 21 -3.30 7.59 9.27
CA CYS A 21 -3.73 7.76 10.67
C CYS A 21 -3.09 6.79 11.67
N LYS A 22 -2.49 5.69 11.19
CA LYS A 22 -1.87 4.66 12.04
C LYS A 22 -0.37 4.51 11.78
N GLY A 23 0.20 5.31 10.88
CA GLY A 23 1.61 5.23 10.49
C GLY A 23 2.02 3.89 9.85
N ILE A 24 1.09 3.12 9.29
CA ILE A 24 1.40 1.78 8.76
C ILE A 24 2.05 1.90 7.38
N LYS A 25 3.28 1.36 7.28
CA LYS A 25 4.09 1.34 6.06
C LYS A 25 3.57 0.32 5.04
N GLN A 26 3.86 0.58 3.77
CA GLN A 26 3.46 -0.27 2.64
C GLN A 26 4.06 -1.68 2.78
N SER A 27 5.34 -1.78 3.15
CA SER A 27 6.03 -3.05 3.41
C SER A 27 5.27 -3.98 4.36
N ARG A 28 4.74 -3.46 5.47
CA ARG A 28 3.98 -4.26 6.44
C ARG A 28 2.68 -4.83 5.86
N ILE A 29 2.05 -4.09 4.94
CA ILE A 29 0.86 -4.53 4.20
C ILE A 29 1.25 -5.59 3.17
N CYS A 30 2.31 -5.37 2.41
CA CYS A 30 2.88 -6.36 1.48
C CYS A 30 3.18 -7.68 2.19
N GLU A 31 3.88 -7.62 3.33
CA GLU A 31 4.17 -8.79 4.17
C GLU A 31 2.89 -9.51 4.64
N ALA A 32 1.83 -8.78 5.00
CA ALA A 32 0.57 -9.41 5.41
C ALA A 32 -0.10 -10.19 4.26
N ILE A 33 0.00 -9.66 3.04
CA ILE A 33 -0.51 -10.31 1.81
C ILE A 33 0.35 -11.53 1.45
N GLU A 34 1.68 -11.41 1.51
CA GLU A 34 2.61 -12.52 1.32
C GLU A 34 2.37 -13.65 2.34
N ASN A 35 2.03 -13.29 3.58
CA ASN A 35 1.61 -14.24 4.63
C ASN A 35 0.15 -14.71 4.48
N GLY A 36 -0.46 -14.55 3.31
CA GLY A 36 -1.75 -15.14 2.94
C GLY A 36 -2.99 -14.32 3.30
N ALA A 37 -2.89 -13.02 3.55
CA ALA A 37 -4.09 -12.18 3.60
C ALA A 37 -4.66 -11.96 2.19
N GLN A 38 -5.95 -12.26 2.00
CA GLN A 38 -6.64 -12.20 0.71
C GLN A 38 -7.71 -11.12 0.64
N THR A 39 -8.07 -10.50 1.77
CA THR A 39 -9.08 -9.43 1.83
C THR A 39 -8.56 -8.21 2.56
N VAL A 40 -9.13 -7.04 2.28
CA VAL A 40 -8.81 -5.78 2.98
C VAL A 40 -9.02 -5.95 4.50
N GLU A 41 -10.06 -6.65 4.90
CA GLU A 41 -10.37 -6.92 6.30
C GLU A 41 -9.29 -7.80 6.97
N GLN A 42 -8.83 -8.86 6.30
CA GLN A 42 -7.74 -9.69 6.80
C GLN A 42 -6.42 -8.90 6.90
N VAL A 43 -6.12 -8.05 5.91
CA VAL A 43 -4.95 -7.16 5.97
C VAL A 43 -5.06 -6.20 7.15
N ASN A 44 -6.23 -5.57 7.34
CA ASN A 44 -6.49 -4.67 8.47
C ASN A 44 -6.31 -5.39 9.82
N GLN A 45 -6.78 -6.63 9.94
CA GLN A 45 -6.58 -7.45 11.15
C GLN A 45 -5.10 -7.76 11.39
N LYS A 46 -4.35 -8.17 10.37
CA LYS A 46 -2.93 -8.55 10.51
C LYS A 46 -1.97 -7.37 10.72
N THR A 47 -2.33 -6.18 10.26
CA THR A 47 -1.44 -5.01 10.25
C THR A 47 -1.87 -3.89 11.20
N GLY A 48 -3.13 -3.90 11.65
CA GLY A 48 -3.73 -2.79 12.41
C GLY A 48 -4.17 -1.60 11.55
N SER A 49 -4.08 -1.68 10.21
CA SER A 49 -4.64 -0.67 9.31
C SER A 49 -6.17 -0.66 9.37
N GLY A 50 -6.79 0.41 8.86
CA GLY A 50 -8.25 0.50 8.72
C GLY A 50 -9.04 0.73 10.02
N ARG A 51 -8.43 0.53 11.19
CA ARG A 51 -9.06 0.68 12.52
C ARG A 51 -8.76 2.02 13.23
N GLY A 52 -8.38 3.05 12.48
CA GLY A 52 -8.18 4.41 13.00
C GLY A 52 -9.42 5.28 12.74
N GLY A 53 -9.42 6.53 13.22
CA GLY A 53 -10.58 7.44 13.08
C GLY A 53 -11.03 7.76 11.65
N CYS A 54 -10.25 7.37 10.62
CA CYS A 54 -10.67 7.45 9.22
C CYS A 54 -11.23 6.14 8.66
N ASN A 55 -11.47 5.10 9.47
CA ASN A 55 -12.19 3.87 9.12
C ASN A 55 -11.86 3.28 7.74
N ALA A 56 -10.57 3.06 7.47
CA ALA A 56 -10.04 2.57 6.20
C ALA A 56 -10.33 3.43 4.94
N THR A 57 -11.00 4.58 5.04
CA THR A 57 -11.34 5.43 3.88
C THR A 57 -10.13 5.81 3.04
N ARG A 58 -8.97 6.07 3.67
CA ARG A 58 -7.73 6.48 2.98
C ARG A 58 -6.86 5.29 2.52
N CYS A 59 -6.64 4.32 3.40
CA CYS A 59 -5.74 3.20 3.09
C CYS A 59 -6.43 2.02 2.39
N GLY A 60 -7.74 1.86 2.56
CA GLY A 60 -8.53 0.76 2.01
C GLY A 60 -8.40 0.62 0.49
N PRO A 61 -8.57 1.71 -0.31
CA PRO A 61 -8.38 1.65 -1.75
C PRO A 61 -6.96 1.21 -2.15
N VAL A 62 -5.94 1.69 -1.43
CA VAL A 62 -4.54 1.32 -1.66
C VAL A 62 -4.28 -0.15 -1.31
N ILE A 63 -4.82 -0.62 -0.19
CA ILE A 63 -4.71 -2.03 0.23
C ILE A 63 -5.38 -2.94 -0.80
N LYS A 64 -6.53 -2.54 -1.35
CA LYS A 64 -7.20 -3.29 -2.43
C LYS A 64 -6.29 -3.40 -3.66
N LYS A 65 -5.68 -2.31 -4.12
CA LYS A 65 -4.70 -2.32 -5.23
C LYS A 65 -3.48 -3.22 -4.93
N LEU A 66 -3.00 -3.22 -3.68
CA LEU A 66 -1.89 -4.09 -3.26
C LEU A 66 -2.27 -5.58 -3.28
N LEU A 67 -3.51 -5.92 -2.90
CA LEU A 67 -4.05 -7.28 -3.00
C LEU A 67 -4.14 -7.73 -4.46
N GLU A 68 -4.66 -6.87 -5.34
CA GLU A 68 -4.70 -7.10 -6.79
C GLU A 68 -3.28 -7.30 -7.36
N ASN A 69 -2.30 -6.55 -6.85
CA ASN A 69 -0.88 -6.69 -7.20
C ASN A 69 -0.15 -7.81 -6.43
N LYS A 70 -0.87 -8.71 -5.75
CA LYS A 70 -0.32 -9.86 -5.00
C LYS A 70 0.77 -9.48 -3.99
N GLY A 71 0.61 -8.34 -3.31
CA GLY A 71 1.54 -7.86 -2.30
C GLY A 71 2.81 -7.20 -2.86
N LYS A 72 2.98 -7.11 -4.19
CA LYS A 72 4.12 -6.41 -4.77
C LYS A 72 4.01 -4.90 -4.51
N PRO A 73 5.11 -4.22 -4.11
CA PRO A 73 5.08 -2.79 -3.85
C PRO A 73 4.58 -1.95 -5.03
N LEU A 74 3.75 -0.96 -4.73
CA LEU A 74 3.32 0.10 -5.63
C LEU A 74 4.30 1.27 -5.56
N GLU A 75 4.71 1.75 -6.74
CA GLU A 75 5.51 2.97 -6.83
C GLU A 75 4.69 4.19 -6.37
N ASN A 76 3.45 4.34 -6.82
CA ASN A 76 2.61 5.48 -6.46
C ASN A 76 1.33 5.02 -5.74
N PRO A 77 1.41 4.63 -4.45
CA PRO A 77 0.29 4.00 -3.74
C PRO A 77 -0.94 4.92 -3.59
N HIS A 78 -0.74 6.23 -3.56
CA HIS A 78 -1.80 7.23 -3.34
C HIS A 78 -2.21 7.98 -4.61
N ASN A 79 -1.61 7.68 -5.77
CA ASN A 79 -1.95 8.41 -6.98
C ASN A 79 -3.30 7.95 -7.56
N THR A 80 -4.17 8.91 -7.80
CA THR A 80 -5.53 8.76 -8.38
C THR A 80 -5.73 9.63 -9.62
N THR A 81 -4.65 10.09 -10.27
CA THR A 81 -4.77 10.91 -11.49
C THR A 81 -5.69 10.22 -12.49
N ILE A 82 -6.85 10.85 -12.71
CA ILE A 82 -7.46 10.93 -14.03
C ILE A 82 -6.38 11.57 -14.90
N GLU A 83 -6.14 11.01 -16.07
CA GLU A 83 -5.32 11.66 -17.08
C GLU A 83 -5.99 13.02 -17.33
N ASP A 84 -5.41 14.08 -16.78
CA ASP A 84 -5.72 15.44 -17.22
C ASP A 84 -5.15 15.51 -18.64
N ASP A 85 -5.95 15.04 -19.61
CA ASP A 85 -5.74 15.32 -21.02
C ASP A 85 -5.51 16.82 -21.12
N GLU A 86 -4.35 17.17 -21.66
CA GLU A 86 -3.76 18.50 -21.74
C GLU A 86 -4.74 19.55 -22.30
N ASP A 87 -5.59 20.13 -21.44
CA ASP A 87 -6.28 21.40 -21.66
C ASP A 87 -5.26 22.54 -21.49
N ASP A 88 -4.35 22.70 -22.45
CA ASP A 88 -3.49 23.91 -22.56
C ASP A 88 -2.86 24.03 -23.96
N ASN A 89 -3.63 23.77 -25.03
CA ASN A 89 -3.23 24.22 -26.37
C ASN A 89 -3.72 25.66 -26.59
N PHE A 90 -2.93 26.59 -26.05
CA PHE A 90 -2.97 28.03 -26.29
C PHE A 90 -2.82 28.38 -27.77
#